data_AF-A0A2X7H2T8-F1
#
_entry.id   AF-A0A2X7H2T8-F1
#
_cell.length_a   1.000
_cell.length_b   1.000
_cell.length_c   1.000
_cell.angle_alpha   90.00
_cell.angle_beta   90.00
_cell.angle_gamma   90.00
#
_symmetry.space_group_name_H-M   'P 1'
#
loop_
_entity.id
_entity.type
_entity.pdbx_description
1 polymer ?
#
loop_
_entity_poly.entity_id
_entity_poly.type
_entity_poly.pdbx_seq_one_letter_code
_entity_poly.pdbx_strand_id
1 'polypeptide(L)'
;MSELKVISHAMFNISVEQAEASRVDLEHGEGDFQKYCGQLLDELLENTRSKSFKFRAIEEFVPAHLNVLVNDQNEWDKRTLGIAEKLLSVEIDAQDKIKAMKKKIKKGALLILLLSRDNNFNFVILKIEHSDFFDEIESKIKKGLPLNRQRLQKSCLVSFSNTYDVEEILISDSGASISEYWWKNFLSTVELQSSELNTKNAFGSIENFLKREVEKHSSVDY
;
A
#
# COMPACT_ATOMS: atom_id res chain seq x y z
N MET A 1 19.51 0.61 14.33
CA MET A 1 18.47 0.85 13.32
C MET A 1 17.73 -0.45 13.17
N SER A 2 16.42 -0.43 13.32
CA SER A 2 15.60 -1.62 13.15
C SER A 2 15.63 -2.08 11.71
N GLU A 3 15.90 -3.36 11.51
CA GLU A 3 16.02 -3.95 10.19
C GLU A 3 14.61 -4.23 9.64
N LEU A 4 14.27 -3.63 8.50
CA LEU A 4 13.05 -3.95 7.78
C LEU A 4 13.17 -5.36 7.21
N LYS A 5 12.15 -6.21 7.43
CA LYS A 5 12.01 -7.51 6.79
C LYS A 5 10.88 -7.48 5.76
N VAL A 6 11.16 -7.97 4.55
CA VAL A 6 10.10 -8.31 3.58
C VAL A 6 9.60 -9.70 3.93
N ILE A 7 8.34 -9.83 4.35
CA ILE A 7 7.72 -11.12 4.69
C ILE A 7 7.20 -11.80 3.43
N SER A 8 6.49 -11.06 2.59
CA SER A 8 5.93 -11.56 1.34
C SER A 8 5.66 -10.42 0.36
N HIS A 9 5.66 -10.74 -0.93
CA HIS A 9 5.34 -9.78 -1.98
C HIS A 9 4.58 -10.43 -3.14
N ALA A 10 3.89 -9.58 -3.89
CA ALA A 10 3.13 -9.96 -5.06
C ALA A 10 3.09 -8.79 -6.05
N MET A 11 3.23 -9.08 -7.33
CA MET A 11 3.10 -8.07 -8.38
C MET A 11 2.21 -8.58 -9.51
N PHE A 12 1.32 -7.71 -10.00
CA PHE A 12 0.40 -8.04 -11.09
C PHE A 12 0.36 -6.91 -12.11
N ASN A 13 0.39 -7.23 -13.40
CA ASN A 13 0.03 -6.28 -14.44
C ASN A 13 -1.49 -6.19 -14.52
N ILE A 14 -2.04 -4.98 -14.49
CA ILE A 14 -3.48 -4.72 -14.59
C ILE A 14 -3.77 -3.98 -15.89
N SER A 15 -4.66 -4.53 -16.71
CA SER A 15 -4.99 -4.01 -18.03
C SER A 15 -6.50 -3.99 -18.25
N VAL A 16 -7.11 -2.81 -18.15
CA VAL A 16 -8.53 -2.62 -18.47
C VAL A 16 -8.82 -2.95 -19.94
N GLU A 17 -7.90 -2.62 -20.86
CA GLU A 17 -8.08 -2.89 -22.30
C GLU A 17 -8.12 -4.38 -22.62
N GLN A 18 -7.36 -5.20 -21.87
CA GLN A 18 -7.32 -6.65 -22.03
C GLN A 18 -8.27 -7.38 -21.06
N ALA A 19 -8.93 -6.65 -20.15
CA ALA A 19 -9.70 -7.19 -19.04
C ALA A 19 -8.94 -8.29 -18.27
N GLU A 20 -7.67 -8.04 -17.97
CA GLU A 20 -6.75 -9.05 -17.42
C GLU A 20 -5.91 -8.50 -16.26
N ALA A 21 -5.75 -9.36 -15.24
CA ALA A 21 -4.76 -9.22 -14.17
C ALA A 21 -3.78 -10.40 -14.26
N SER A 22 -2.53 -10.15 -14.64
CA SER A 22 -1.52 -11.20 -14.84
C SER A 22 -0.37 -11.08 -13.85
N ARG A 23 0.04 -12.20 -13.26
CA ARG A 23 1.15 -12.27 -12.31
C ARG A 23 2.46 -11.83 -12.98
N VAL A 24 3.28 -11.11 -12.24
CA VAL A 24 4.67 -10.80 -12.59
C VAL A 24 5.55 -11.44 -11.53
N ASP A 25 6.47 -12.28 -11.98
CA ASP A 25 7.47 -12.87 -11.10
C ASP A 25 8.55 -11.82 -10.78
N LEU A 26 8.60 -11.44 -9.52
CA LEU A 26 9.67 -10.61 -8.97
C LEU A 26 10.68 -11.55 -8.31
N GLU A 27 11.84 -11.70 -8.93
CA GLU A 27 12.94 -12.43 -8.34
C GLU A 27 13.34 -11.78 -7.00
N HIS A 28 13.58 -12.63 -6.00
CA HIS A 28 14.17 -12.20 -4.74
C HIS A 28 15.66 -11.93 -4.97
N GLY A 29 15.99 -10.74 -5.46
CA GLY A 29 17.38 -10.28 -5.48
C GLY A 29 17.85 -10.05 -4.05
N GLU A 30 18.98 -10.67 -3.67
CA GLU A 30 19.56 -10.45 -2.33
C GLU A 30 19.89 -8.96 -2.12
N GLY A 31 19.43 -8.39 -1.01
CA GLY A 31 19.77 -7.03 -0.54
C GLY A 31 19.03 -5.87 -1.21
N ASP A 32 19.04 -5.76 -2.54
CA ASP A 32 18.55 -4.56 -3.23
C ASP A 32 17.03 -4.41 -3.17
N PHE A 33 16.27 -5.51 -3.26
CA PHE A 33 14.82 -5.46 -3.15
C PHE A 33 14.34 -5.08 -1.74
N GLN A 34 15.02 -5.59 -0.71
CA GLN A 34 14.74 -5.23 0.68
C GLN A 34 15.06 -3.76 0.95
N LYS A 35 16.18 -3.26 0.41
CA LYS A 35 16.54 -1.84 0.45
C LYS A 35 15.48 -0.98 -0.27
N TYR A 36 15.03 -1.40 -1.45
CA TYR A 36 13.94 -0.74 -2.18
C TYR A 36 12.67 -0.66 -1.33
N CYS A 37 12.25 -1.78 -0.72
CA CYS A 37 11.06 -1.82 0.14
C CYS A 37 11.19 -0.92 1.37
N GLY A 38 12.40 -0.78 1.93
CA GLY A 38 12.66 0.11 3.06
C GLY A 38 12.53 1.58 2.68
N GLN A 39 13.17 1.98 1.59
CA GLN A 39 13.05 3.33 1.05
C GLN A 39 11.59 3.66 0.72
N LEU A 40 10.88 2.71 0.12
CA LEU A 40 9.47 2.84 -0.22
C LEU A 40 8.58 3.02 1.02
N LEU A 41 8.83 2.26 2.10
CA LEU A 41 8.07 2.39 3.34
C LEU A 41 8.31 3.76 4.00
N ASP A 42 9.57 4.18 4.10
CA ASP A 42 9.94 5.49 4.64
C ASP A 42 9.27 6.61 3.83
N GLU A 43 9.27 6.50 2.50
CA GLU A 43 8.61 7.46 1.61
C GLU A 43 7.11 7.56 1.83
N LEU A 44 6.43 6.43 2.09
CA LEU A 44 4.99 6.42 2.35
C LEU A 44 4.65 7.05 3.71
N LEU A 45 5.47 6.81 4.73
CA LEU A 45 5.32 7.40 6.06
C LEU A 45 5.59 8.91 6.07
N GLU A 46 6.57 9.37 5.30
CA GLU A 46 6.94 10.79 5.19
C GLU A 46 6.08 11.57 4.18
N ASN A 47 5.18 10.92 3.46
CA ASN A 47 4.39 11.55 2.40
C ASN A 47 3.33 12.51 2.96
N THR A 48 3.63 13.81 2.91
CA THR A 48 2.74 14.89 3.35
C THR A 48 1.44 15.03 2.54
N ARG A 49 1.36 14.41 1.35
CA ARG A 49 0.13 14.38 0.52
C ARG A 49 -0.77 13.20 0.88
N SER A 50 -0.33 12.29 1.74
CA SER A 50 -1.16 11.22 2.24
C SER A 50 -2.25 11.76 3.15
N LYS A 51 -3.37 11.03 3.19
CA LYS A 51 -4.49 11.31 4.08
C LYS A 51 -4.78 10.06 4.89
N SER A 52 -5.29 10.24 6.10
CA SER A 52 -5.63 9.15 7.00
C SER A 52 -7.03 8.61 6.72
N PHE A 53 -7.16 7.30 6.69
CA PHE A 53 -8.41 6.59 6.44
C PHE A 53 -8.66 5.54 7.53
N LYS A 54 -9.87 4.97 7.51
CA LYS A 54 -10.19 3.70 8.15
C LYS A 54 -10.94 2.81 7.16
N PHE A 55 -10.86 1.49 7.34
CA PHE A 55 -11.74 0.58 6.61
C PHE A 55 -13.20 0.87 6.98
N ARG A 56 -14.10 0.76 6.01
CA ARG A 56 -15.54 0.87 6.25
C ARG A 56 -16.02 -0.27 7.13
N ALA A 57 -15.51 -1.48 6.87
CA ALA A 57 -15.72 -2.71 7.64
C ALA A 57 -14.56 -3.66 7.36
N ILE A 58 -14.21 -4.55 8.29
CA ILE A 58 -13.09 -5.49 8.12
C ILE A 58 -13.50 -6.68 7.20
N GLU A 59 -14.80 -6.91 7.05
CA GLU A 59 -15.40 -7.96 6.21
C GLU A 59 -15.46 -7.58 4.73
N GLU A 60 -15.21 -6.31 4.40
CA GLU A 60 -15.08 -5.85 3.01
C GLU A 60 -13.94 -6.59 2.30
N PHE A 61 -14.03 -6.72 0.98
CA PHE A 61 -13.20 -7.68 0.24
C PHE A 61 -11.69 -7.52 0.47
N VAL A 62 -11.11 -6.33 0.20
CA VAL A 62 -9.67 -6.11 0.40
C VAL A 62 -9.28 -6.20 1.89
N PRO A 63 -9.98 -5.50 2.83
CA PRO A 63 -9.69 -5.60 4.26
C PRO A 63 -9.68 -7.03 4.79
N ALA A 64 -10.67 -7.86 4.41
CA ALA A 64 -10.77 -9.25 4.85
C ALA A 64 -9.58 -10.10 4.37
N HIS A 65 -9.06 -9.82 3.18
CA HIS A 65 -7.87 -10.50 2.67
C HIS A 65 -6.62 -10.07 3.44
N LEU A 66 -6.44 -8.78 3.71
CA LEU A 66 -5.30 -8.27 4.49
C LEU A 66 -5.31 -8.81 5.93
N ASN A 67 -6.48 -8.85 6.56
CA ASN A 67 -6.65 -9.35 7.93
C ASN A 67 -6.25 -10.84 8.07
N VAL A 68 -6.47 -11.65 7.04
CA VAL A 68 -5.95 -13.02 7.03
C VAL A 68 -4.45 -13.04 6.76
N LEU A 69 -4.00 -12.31 5.74
CA LEU A 69 -2.62 -12.36 5.27
C LEU A 69 -1.61 -11.75 6.23
N VAL A 70 -2.02 -10.86 7.14
CA VAL A 70 -1.11 -10.31 8.17
C VAL A 70 -0.64 -11.41 9.13
N ASN A 71 -1.48 -12.41 9.38
CA ASN A 71 -1.20 -13.52 10.32
C ASN A 71 -0.80 -14.82 9.61
N ASP A 72 -1.41 -15.15 8.46
CA ASP A 72 -1.16 -16.39 7.71
C ASP A 72 -0.95 -16.14 6.21
N GLN A 73 0.26 -16.42 5.73
CA GLN A 73 0.66 -16.24 4.33
C GLN A 73 0.50 -17.51 3.47
N ASN A 74 -0.07 -18.62 3.99
CA ASN A 74 -0.25 -19.86 3.23
C ASN A 74 -1.06 -19.66 1.93
N GLU A 75 -2.06 -18.77 1.96
CA GLU A 75 -2.90 -18.45 0.80
C GLU A 75 -2.48 -17.15 0.10
N TRP A 76 -1.22 -16.71 0.26
CA TRP A 76 -0.72 -15.42 -0.25
C TRP A 76 -1.01 -15.20 -1.72
N ASP A 77 -0.63 -16.13 -2.60
CA ASP A 77 -0.78 -15.96 -4.04
C ASP A 77 -2.25 -15.87 -4.46
N LYS A 78 -3.09 -16.77 -3.94
CA LYS A 78 -4.53 -16.78 -4.23
C LYS A 78 -5.22 -15.51 -3.77
N ARG A 79 -4.90 -15.06 -2.55
CA ARG A 79 -5.54 -13.87 -1.95
C ARG A 79 -5.07 -12.58 -2.62
N THR A 80 -3.79 -12.47 -2.93
CA THR A 80 -3.25 -11.30 -3.65
C THR A 80 -3.72 -11.25 -5.10
N LEU A 81 -3.92 -12.40 -5.76
CA LEU A 81 -4.59 -12.48 -7.06
C LEU A 81 -6.03 -11.96 -6.97
N GLY A 82 -6.80 -12.39 -5.97
CA GLY A 82 -8.15 -11.88 -5.75
C GLY A 82 -8.20 -10.35 -5.54
N ILE A 83 -7.23 -9.79 -4.81
CA ILE A 83 -7.07 -8.33 -4.66
C ILE A 83 -6.78 -7.67 -6.03
N ALA A 84 -5.91 -8.26 -6.86
CA ALA A 84 -5.60 -7.75 -8.19
C ALA A 84 -6.82 -7.79 -9.13
N GLU A 85 -7.59 -8.87 -9.13
CA GLU A 85 -8.84 -9.02 -9.89
C GLU A 85 -9.90 -8.02 -9.41
N LYS A 86 -10.00 -7.76 -8.10
CA LYS A 86 -10.87 -6.73 -7.55
C LYS A 86 -10.48 -5.35 -8.06
N LEU A 87 -9.18 -5.02 -8.11
CA LEU A 87 -8.72 -3.75 -8.68
C LEU A 87 -9.11 -3.64 -10.16
N LEU A 88 -8.86 -4.69 -10.94
CA LEU A 88 -9.22 -4.74 -12.36
C LEU A 88 -10.71 -4.45 -12.58
N SER A 89 -11.60 -5.13 -11.84
CA SER A 89 -13.04 -4.92 -11.93
C SER A 89 -13.43 -3.47 -11.62
N VAL A 90 -12.85 -2.89 -10.58
CA VAL A 90 -13.11 -1.49 -10.20
C VAL A 90 -12.58 -0.50 -11.24
N GLU A 91 -11.46 -0.81 -11.90
CA GLU A 91 -10.92 0.01 -12.97
C GLU A 91 -11.75 -0.06 -14.26
N ILE A 92 -12.31 -1.22 -14.59
CA ILE A 92 -13.27 -1.36 -15.70
C ILE A 92 -14.48 -0.46 -15.45
N ASP A 93 -15.09 -0.55 -14.26
CA ASP A 93 -16.24 0.27 -13.88
C ASP A 93 -15.91 1.78 -13.90
N ALA A 94 -14.72 2.15 -13.44
CA ALA A 94 -14.26 3.53 -13.44
C ALA A 94 -13.98 4.04 -14.87
N GLN A 95 -13.41 3.20 -15.74
CA GLN A 95 -13.14 3.51 -17.13
C GLN A 95 -14.43 3.77 -17.91
N ASP A 96 -15.48 2.99 -17.66
CA ASP A 96 -16.78 3.18 -18.30
C ASP A 96 -17.41 4.53 -17.94
N LYS A 97 -17.29 4.96 -16.68
CA LYS A 97 -17.77 6.27 -16.21
C LYS A 97 -17.07 7.46 -16.88
N ILE A 98 -15.80 7.31 -17.26
CA ILE A 98 -15.00 8.41 -17.86
C ILE A 98 -14.84 8.29 -19.38
N LYS A 99 -15.37 7.23 -20.01
CA LYS A 99 -15.19 6.93 -21.43
C LYS A 99 -15.64 8.07 -22.35
N ALA A 100 -16.76 8.73 -22.00
CA ALA A 100 -17.29 9.88 -22.74
C ALA A 100 -16.32 11.07 -22.80
N MET A 101 -15.41 11.19 -21.82
CA MET A 101 -14.40 12.25 -21.75
C MET A 101 -13.15 11.93 -22.59
N LYS A 102 -13.13 10.81 -23.34
CA LYS A 102 -11.97 10.30 -24.09
C LYS A 102 -10.70 10.14 -23.24
N LYS A 103 -10.88 9.94 -21.92
CA LYS A 103 -9.78 9.64 -20.99
C LYS A 103 -9.65 8.13 -20.82
N LYS A 104 -8.42 7.67 -20.67
CA LYS A 104 -8.09 6.27 -20.37
C LYS A 104 -7.41 6.16 -19.01
N ILE A 105 -7.85 5.19 -18.21
CA ILE A 105 -7.09 4.71 -17.07
C ILE A 105 -5.83 4.05 -17.63
N LYS A 106 -4.68 4.49 -17.14
CA LYS A 106 -3.40 4.00 -17.64
C LYS A 106 -3.11 2.60 -17.11
N LYS A 107 -2.62 1.75 -18.01
CA LYS A 107 -2.05 0.44 -17.69
C LYS A 107 -0.93 0.59 -16.66
N GLY A 108 -0.85 -0.36 -15.73
CA GLY A 108 0.18 -0.36 -14.73
C GLY A 108 0.32 -1.71 -14.05
N ALA A 109 1.15 -1.73 -13.03
CA ALA A 109 1.31 -2.85 -12.13
C ALA A 109 0.75 -2.52 -10.74
N LEU A 110 0.18 -3.53 -10.10
CA LEU A 110 -0.17 -3.54 -8.69
C LEU A 110 0.93 -4.27 -7.93
N LEU A 111 1.63 -3.59 -7.04
CA LEU A 111 2.59 -4.17 -6.11
C LEU A 111 1.93 -4.27 -4.72
N ILE A 112 1.98 -5.45 -4.12
CA ILE A 112 1.48 -5.73 -2.76
C ILE A 112 2.65 -6.28 -1.96
N LEU A 113 2.97 -5.65 -0.84
CA LEU A 113 4.03 -6.07 0.07
C LEU A 113 3.45 -6.28 1.46
N LEU A 114 3.94 -7.31 2.16
CA LEU A 114 3.84 -7.42 3.61
C LEU A 114 5.24 -7.27 4.19
N LEU A 115 5.41 -6.21 4.97
CA LEU A 115 6.67 -5.81 5.57
C LEU A 115 6.58 -5.88 7.10
N SER A 116 7.70 -6.09 7.77
CA SER A 116 7.81 -5.96 9.22
C SER A 116 8.98 -5.06 9.61
N ARG A 117 8.74 -4.18 10.59
CA ARG A 117 9.74 -3.30 11.20
C ARG A 117 9.34 -3.07 12.64
N ASP A 118 10.25 -3.29 13.59
CA ASP A 118 10.00 -3.07 15.02
C ASP A 118 8.76 -3.81 15.57
N ASN A 119 8.55 -5.06 15.14
CA ASN A 119 7.37 -5.88 15.47
C ASN A 119 6.02 -5.33 14.98
N ASN A 120 6.01 -4.24 14.22
CA ASN A 120 4.83 -3.77 13.51
C ASN A 120 4.79 -4.36 12.10
N PHE A 121 3.59 -4.63 11.61
CA PHE A 121 3.36 -5.17 10.27
C PHE A 121 2.78 -4.10 9.36
N ASN A 122 3.26 -4.03 8.13
CA ASN A 122 2.85 -3.02 7.17
C ASN A 122 2.45 -3.69 5.86
N PHE A 123 1.22 -3.50 5.44
CA PHE A 123 0.84 -3.75 4.06
C PHE A 123 1.07 -2.51 3.22
N VAL A 124 1.79 -2.67 2.11
CA VAL A 124 1.97 -1.64 1.10
C VAL A 124 1.29 -2.09 -0.17
N ILE A 125 0.26 -1.36 -0.61
CA ILE A 125 -0.46 -1.61 -1.85
C ILE A 125 -0.26 -0.42 -2.78
N LEU A 126 0.37 -0.66 -3.92
CA LEU A 126 0.79 0.39 -4.85
C LEU A 126 0.32 0.09 -6.26
N LYS A 127 -0.43 1.02 -6.85
CA LYS A 127 -0.60 1.04 -8.30
C LYS A 127 0.45 1.95 -8.93
N ILE A 128 1.27 1.35 -9.77
CA ILE A 128 2.39 1.97 -10.47
C ILE A 128 2.09 1.91 -11.97
N GLU A 129 1.99 3.03 -12.67
CA GLU A 129 2.00 3.03 -14.13
C GLU A 129 3.37 2.57 -14.61
N HIS A 130 3.36 1.76 -15.66
CA HIS A 130 4.61 1.35 -16.29
C HIS A 130 5.39 2.58 -16.77
N SER A 131 6.66 2.67 -16.37
CA SER A 131 7.65 3.37 -17.17
C SER A 131 8.56 2.35 -17.80
N ASP A 132 8.55 2.36 -19.11
CA ASP A 132 9.55 1.68 -19.91
C ASP A 132 10.87 2.43 -19.78
N PHE A 133 11.97 1.71 -19.69
CA PHE A 133 13.32 2.25 -19.79
C PHE A 133 14.11 1.44 -20.82
N PHE A 134 15.05 2.10 -21.49
CA PHE A 134 15.94 1.43 -22.41
C PHE A 134 17.15 0.91 -21.63
N ASP A 135 17.30 -0.40 -21.59
CA ASP A 135 18.51 -1.05 -21.08
C ASP A 135 19.60 -0.96 -22.13
N GLU A 136 20.63 -0.16 -21.88
CA GLU A 136 21.73 0.09 -22.82
C GLU A 136 22.69 -1.11 -22.97
N ILE A 137 22.76 -1.99 -21.97
CA ILE A 137 23.62 -3.17 -21.98
C ILE A 137 22.99 -4.25 -22.86
N GLU A 138 21.70 -4.51 -22.66
CA GLU A 138 20.96 -5.51 -23.45
C GLU A 138 20.34 -4.94 -24.74
N SER A 139 20.37 -3.62 -24.91
CA SER A 139 19.71 -2.89 -26.01
C SER A 139 18.24 -3.25 -26.16
N LYS A 140 17.54 -3.38 -25.03
CA LYS A 140 16.11 -3.78 -24.97
C LYS A 140 15.31 -2.80 -24.12
N ILE A 141 14.05 -2.60 -24.51
CA ILE A 141 13.09 -1.91 -23.64
C ILE A 141 12.70 -2.86 -22.51
N LYS A 142 12.95 -2.44 -21.27
CA LYS A 142 12.58 -3.17 -20.05
C LYS A 142 11.57 -2.37 -19.24
N LYS A 143 10.84 -3.10 -18.39
CA LYS A 143 9.96 -2.52 -17.38
C LYS A 143 10.66 -2.62 -16.03
N GLY A 144 10.52 -1.59 -15.21
CA GLY A 144 11.11 -1.56 -13.88
C GLY A 144 10.22 -0.84 -12.87
N LEU A 145 10.46 -1.13 -11.60
CA LEU A 145 9.90 -0.35 -10.51
C LEU A 145 10.61 1.01 -10.45
N PRO A 146 9.87 2.12 -10.27
CA PRO A 146 10.48 3.43 -10.17
C PRO A 146 11.29 3.54 -8.88
N LEU A 147 12.54 4.00 -8.99
CA LEU A 147 13.43 4.25 -7.84
C LEU A 147 13.24 5.64 -7.19
N ASN A 148 12.44 6.52 -7.79
CA ASN A 148 12.36 7.93 -7.38
C ASN A 148 11.04 8.26 -6.68
N ARG A 149 11.16 8.98 -5.55
CA ARG A 149 10.11 9.26 -4.56
C ARG A 149 8.86 9.94 -5.09
N GLN A 150 9.01 10.77 -6.12
CA GLN A 150 7.92 11.56 -6.71
C GLN A 150 6.95 10.74 -7.59
N ARG A 151 7.20 9.43 -7.74
CA ARG A 151 6.49 8.56 -8.68
C ARG A 151 5.48 7.60 -8.04
N LEU A 152 5.15 7.79 -6.76
CA LEU A 152 4.04 7.06 -6.14
C LEU A 152 2.72 7.55 -6.75
N GLN A 153 2.08 6.71 -7.55
CA GLN A 153 0.94 7.16 -8.34
C GLN A 153 -0.39 6.93 -7.65
N LYS A 154 -0.60 5.77 -7.03
CA LYS A 154 -1.63 5.55 -6.02
C LYS A 154 -1.08 4.59 -4.98
N SER A 155 -1.16 4.97 -3.71
CA SER A 155 -0.64 4.16 -2.60
C SER A 155 -1.68 3.96 -1.51
N CYS A 156 -1.54 2.85 -0.82
CA CYS A 156 -2.16 2.58 0.46
C CYS A 156 -1.14 1.88 1.34
N LEU A 157 -0.83 2.48 2.49
CA LEU A 157 -0.11 1.87 3.59
C LEU A 157 -1.14 1.52 4.66
N VAL A 158 -1.11 0.28 5.12
CA VAL A 158 -1.92 -0.19 6.26
C VAL A 158 -0.96 -0.71 7.31
N SER A 159 -0.90 -0.02 8.44
CA SER A 159 -0.05 -0.37 9.57
C SER A 159 -0.87 -1.16 10.58
N PHE A 160 -0.30 -2.28 11.03
CA PHE A 160 -0.86 -3.17 12.02
C PHE A 160 0.04 -3.23 13.24
N SER A 161 -0.58 -3.34 14.41
CA SER A 161 0.08 -3.62 15.67
C SER A 161 0.71 -5.02 15.67
N ASN A 162 1.47 -5.33 16.72
CA ASN A 162 1.96 -6.68 16.99
C ASN A 162 0.85 -7.69 17.33
N THR A 163 -0.38 -7.24 17.61
CA THR A 163 -1.58 -8.05 17.81
C THR A 163 -2.44 -8.17 16.55
N TYR A 164 -1.96 -7.65 15.41
CA TYR A 164 -2.65 -7.65 14.12
C TYR A 164 -3.88 -6.75 14.05
N ASP A 165 -3.99 -5.76 14.93
CA ASP A 165 -5.02 -4.73 14.87
C ASP A 165 -4.59 -3.59 13.93
N VAL A 166 -5.51 -3.05 13.15
CA VAL A 166 -5.22 -1.92 12.24
C VAL A 166 -5.04 -0.64 13.04
N GLU A 167 -3.83 -0.08 13.04
CA GLU A 167 -3.49 1.16 13.74
C GLU A 167 -3.61 2.39 12.84
N GLU A 168 -3.24 2.25 11.57
CA GLU A 168 -3.20 3.35 10.63
C GLU A 168 -3.44 2.91 9.19
N ILE A 169 -4.15 3.76 8.44
CA ILE A 169 -4.24 3.66 6.99
C ILE A 169 -3.88 5.02 6.39
N LEU A 170 -2.81 5.06 5.60
CA LEU A 170 -2.40 6.23 4.83
C LEU A 170 -2.62 5.96 3.35
N ILE A 171 -3.40 6.81 2.68
CA ILE A 171 -3.67 6.69 1.24
C ILE A 171 -3.21 7.96 0.55
N SER A 172 -2.56 7.82 -0.60
CA SER A 172 -2.20 8.95 -1.45
C SER A 172 -2.45 8.66 -2.93
N ASP A 173 -2.56 9.74 -3.71
CA ASP A 173 -2.69 9.72 -5.16
C ASP A 173 -1.88 10.89 -5.71
N SER A 174 -1.19 10.67 -6.82
CA SER A 174 -0.45 11.71 -7.55
C SER A 174 -1.35 12.84 -8.07
N GLY A 175 -2.65 12.57 -8.25
CA GLY A 175 -3.67 13.53 -8.68
C GLY A 175 -3.89 14.71 -7.71
N ALA A 176 -4.77 15.64 -8.09
CA ALA A 176 -5.18 16.76 -7.24
C ALA A 176 -6.04 16.29 -6.05
N SER A 177 -6.80 15.21 -6.24
CA SER A 177 -7.54 14.50 -5.21
C SER A 177 -7.30 12.99 -5.33
N ILE A 178 -7.53 12.26 -4.24
CA ILE A 178 -7.45 10.80 -4.26
C ILE A 178 -8.66 10.25 -5.01
N SER A 179 -8.41 9.51 -6.08
CA SER A 179 -9.45 8.97 -6.95
C SER A 179 -10.43 8.08 -6.17
N GLU A 180 -11.74 8.32 -6.28
CA GLU A 180 -12.77 7.56 -5.52
C GLU A 180 -12.73 6.06 -5.81
N TYR A 181 -12.42 5.66 -7.05
CA TYR A 181 -12.29 4.25 -7.37
C TYR A 181 -11.18 3.56 -6.56
N TRP A 182 -10.12 4.28 -6.19
CA TRP A 182 -9.00 3.75 -5.42
C TRP A 182 -9.35 3.59 -3.94
N TRP A 183 -9.66 4.68 -3.24
CA TRP A 183 -9.88 4.61 -1.80
C TRP A 183 -11.24 3.98 -1.44
N LYS A 184 -12.30 4.31 -2.17
CA LYS A 184 -13.67 3.92 -1.78
C LYS A 184 -14.11 2.58 -2.36
N ASN A 185 -13.88 2.36 -3.65
CA ASN A 185 -14.45 1.21 -4.36
C ASN A 185 -13.52 -0.01 -4.35
N PHE A 186 -12.21 0.23 -4.39
CA PHE A 186 -11.19 -0.82 -4.31
C PHE A 186 -10.81 -1.12 -2.86
N LEU A 187 -10.33 -0.13 -2.10
CA LEU A 187 -9.84 -0.33 -0.74
C LEU A 187 -10.95 -0.37 0.33
N SER A 188 -12.20 -0.04 -0.03
CA SER A 188 -13.35 0.03 0.88
C SER A 188 -13.09 0.88 2.13
N THR A 189 -12.44 2.04 1.98
CA THR A 189 -12.15 2.95 3.10
C THR A 189 -13.10 4.14 3.17
N VAL A 190 -12.99 4.89 4.27
CA VAL A 190 -13.55 6.23 4.48
C VAL A 190 -12.47 7.13 5.07
N GLU A 191 -12.37 8.38 4.59
CA GLU A 191 -11.41 9.36 5.10
C GLU A 191 -11.75 9.69 6.57
N LEU A 192 -10.74 9.79 7.44
CA LEU A 192 -10.96 10.23 8.82
C LEU A 192 -11.33 11.71 8.83
N GLN A 193 -12.37 12.09 9.57
CA GLN A 193 -12.70 13.51 9.73
C GLN A 193 -11.74 14.19 10.71
N SER A 194 -11.79 15.52 10.76
CA SER A 194 -10.88 16.33 11.58
C SER A 194 -10.96 15.99 13.07
N SER A 195 -12.14 15.66 13.61
CA SER A 195 -12.30 15.24 15.01
C SER A 195 -11.57 13.94 15.32
N GLU A 196 -11.69 12.94 14.46
CA GLU A 196 -11.03 11.65 14.59
C GLU A 196 -9.51 11.82 14.44
N LEU A 197 -9.09 12.64 13.49
CA LEU A 197 -7.68 12.94 13.27
C LEU A 197 -7.07 13.66 14.49
N ASN A 198 -7.76 14.66 15.02
CA ASN A 198 -7.33 15.38 16.22
C ASN A 198 -7.26 14.46 17.44
N THR A 199 -8.24 13.57 17.58
CA THR A 199 -8.28 12.58 18.66
C THR A 199 -7.10 11.61 18.53
N LYS A 200 -6.86 11.06 17.33
CA LYS A 200 -5.72 10.19 17.04
C LYS A 200 -4.40 10.88 17.36
N ASN A 201 -4.22 12.12 16.90
CA ASN A 201 -3.02 12.91 17.15
C ASN A 201 -2.83 13.20 18.64
N ALA A 202 -3.91 13.49 19.37
CA ALA A 202 -3.86 13.73 20.81
C ALA A 202 -3.45 12.45 21.57
N PHE A 203 -4.06 11.31 21.25
CA PHE A 203 -3.68 10.01 21.81
C PHE A 203 -2.23 9.66 21.52
N GLY A 204 -1.79 9.76 20.27
CA GLY A 204 -0.39 9.50 19.90
C GLY A 204 0.59 10.45 20.60
N SER A 205 0.20 11.72 20.80
CA SER A 205 1.03 12.68 21.55
C SER A 205 1.15 12.30 23.03
N ILE A 206 0.06 11.82 23.64
CA ILE A 206 0.04 11.34 25.03
C ILE A 206 0.89 10.07 25.16
N GLU A 207 0.72 9.09 24.26
CA GLU A 207 1.48 7.85 24.28
C GLU A 207 2.99 8.11 24.12
N ASN A 208 3.38 8.98 23.19
CA ASN A 208 4.78 9.36 23.00
C ASN A 208 5.35 10.10 24.22
N PHE A 209 4.55 10.93 24.88
CA PHE A 209 4.94 11.55 26.14
C PHE A 209 5.17 10.49 27.23
N LEU A 210 4.26 9.53 27.38
CA LEU A 210 4.39 8.43 28.34
C LEU A 210 5.61 7.55 28.04
N LYS A 211 5.88 7.19 26.78
CA LYS A 211 7.11 6.48 26.37
C LYS A 211 8.36 7.26 26.77
N ARG A 212 8.37 8.57 26.53
CA ARG A 212 9.55 9.40 26.79
C ARG A 212 9.82 9.61 28.27
N GLU A 213 8.77 9.83 29.07
CA GLU A 213 8.87 10.27 30.47
C GLU A 213 8.67 9.14 31.49
N VAL A 214 7.89 8.10 31.17
CA VAL A 214 7.51 7.04 32.14
C VAL A 214 8.27 5.75 31.89
N GLU A 215 8.32 5.27 30.65
CA GLU A 215 8.98 4.00 30.27
C GLU A 215 10.47 3.97 30.69
N LYS A 216 11.15 5.13 30.66
CA LYS A 216 12.55 5.26 31.09
C LYS A 216 12.76 5.11 32.59
N HIS A 217 11.74 5.39 33.41
CA HIS A 217 11.83 5.38 34.86
C HIS A 217 11.19 4.14 35.48
N SER A 218 10.16 3.57 34.85
CA SER A 218 9.53 2.32 35.25
C SER A 218 8.90 1.66 34.03
N SER A 219 9.46 0.53 33.60
CA SER A 219 8.87 -0.30 32.54
C SER A 219 7.66 -1.12 33.01
N VAL A 220 7.37 -1.11 34.32
CA VAL A 220 6.25 -1.84 34.93
C VAL A 220 5.01 -0.94 35.04
N ASP A 221 5.21 0.38 35.17
CA ASP A 221 4.14 1.37 35.23
C ASP A 221 3.81 2.01 33.87
N TYR A 222 4.61 1.71 32.83
CA TYR A 222 4.33 2.01 31.42
C TYR A 222 3.56 0.86 30.79
#